data_AF-A0A1D2R932-F1
#
_entry.id   AF-A0A1D2R932-F1
#
_cell.length_a   1.000
_cell.length_b   1.000
_cell.length_c   1.000
_cell.angle_alpha   90.00
_cell.angle_beta   90.00
_cell.angle_gamma   90.00
#
_symmetry.space_group_name_H-M   'P 1'
#
loop_
_entity.id
_entity.type
_entity.pdbx_description
1 polymer ?
#
loop_
_entity_poly.entity_id
_entity_poly.type
_entity_poly.pdbx_seq_one_letter_code
_entity_poly.pdbx_strand_id
1 'polypeptide(L)' 'MKTGKLNKEFEKEIKKINEQIKEKYEPDKIILFGSSAKGTITENSDIDMLIIKDTDKKRNERFREVRALVRFMKDD' A
#
# COMPACT_ATOMS: atom_id res chain seq x y z
N MET A 1 -10.58 -11.27 -21.20
CA MET A 1 -9.47 -11.48 -20.24
C MET A 1 -8.75 -10.16 -19.87
N LYS A 2 -9.46 -9.04 -19.60
CA LYS A 2 -8.85 -7.78 -19.12
C LYS A 2 -8.64 -7.77 -17.60
N THR A 3 -9.62 -8.27 -16.85
CA THR A 3 -9.64 -8.27 -15.37
C THR A 3 -8.46 -9.05 -14.75
N GLY A 4 -8.09 -10.20 -15.34
CA GLY A 4 -6.97 -11.00 -14.82
C GLY A 4 -5.59 -10.34 -15.00
N LYS A 5 -5.42 -9.49 -16.03
CA LYS A 5 -4.18 -8.71 -16.20
C LYS A 5 -4.13 -7.56 -15.19
N LEU A 6 -5.25 -6.84 -15.04
CA LEU A 6 -5.37 -5.74 -14.07
C LEU A 6 -5.09 -6.20 -12.63
N ASN A 7 -5.67 -7.33 -12.22
CA ASN A 7 -5.43 -7.90 -10.90
C ASN A 7 -3.94 -8.19 -10.67
N LYS A 8 -3.23 -8.74 -11.66
CA LYS A 8 -1.78 -8.98 -11.56
C LYS A 8 -0.96 -7.70 -11.44
N GLU A 9 -1.37 -6.61 -12.10
CA GLU A 9 -0.69 -5.32 -12.00
C GLU A 9 -0.88 -4.71 -10.60
N PHE A 10 -2.10 -4.77 -10.07
CA PHE A 10 -2.38 -4.36 -8.68
C PHE A 10 -1.64 -5.21 -7.66
N GLU A 11 -1.63 -6.54 -7.81
CA GLU A 11 -0.88 -7.44 -6.91
C GLU A 11 0.61 -7.08 -6.85
N LYS A 12 1.21 -6.75 -8.01
CA LYS A 12 2.61 -6.30 -8.06
C LYS A 12 2.81 -4.98 -7.32
N GLU A 13 1.95 -3.99 -7.53
CA GLU A 13 2.07 -2.71 -6.83
C GLU A 13 1.83 -2.84 -5.33
N ILE A 14 0.84 -3.63 -4.90
CA ILE A 14 0.59 -3.92 -3.48
C ILE A 14 1.83 -4.56 -2.86
N LYS A 15 2.47 -5.51 -3.54
CA LYS A 15 3.70 -6.14 -3.06
C LYS A 15 4.84 -5.13 -2.93
N LYS A 16 5.04 -4.28 -3.94
CA LYS A 16 6.07 -3.23 -3.95
C LYS A 16 5.87 -2.23 -2.80
N ILE A 17 4.64 -1.78 -2.59
CA ILE A 17 4.27 -0.86 -1.49
C ILE A 17 4.52 -1.54 -0.14
N ASN A 18 4.09 -2.80 0.00
CA ASN A 18 4.25 -3.57 1.23
C ASN A 18 5.74 -3.77 1.60
N GLU A 19 6.59 -4.12 0.64
CA GLU A 19 8.04 -4.29 0.86
C GLU A 19 8.69 -2.96 1.27
N GLN A 20 8.43 -1.87 0.56
CA GLN A 20 8.95 -0.55 0.88
C GLN A 20 8.56 -0.09 2.30
N ILE A 21 7.28 -0.25 2.68
CA ILE A 21 6.80 0.13 4.00
C ILE A 21 7.43 -0.79 5.06
N LYS A 22 7.51 -2.09 4.81
CA LYS A 22 8.11 -3.05 5.74
C LYS A 22 9.57 -2.70 6.03
N GLU A 23 10.36 -2.41 5.00
CA GLU A 23 11.80 -2.12 5.13
C GLU A 23 12.09 -0.76 5.75
N LYS A 24 11.32 0.27 5.42
CA LYS A 24 11.65 1.66 5.80
C LYS A 24 10.83 2.22 6.95
N TYR A 25 9.68 1.61 7.25
CA TYR A 25 8.78 2.05 8.31
C TYR A 25 8.64 1.05 9.46
N GLU A 26 8.98 -0.22 9.24
CA GLU A 26 8.96 -1.31 10.22
C GLU A 26 7.66 -1.36 11.04
N PRO A 27 6.48 -1.51 10.39
CA PRO A 27 5.23 -1.62 11.11
C PRO A 27 5.08 -2.98 11.78
N ASP A 28 4.24 -3.04 12.82
CA ASP A 28 3.87 -4.30 13.46
C ASP A 28 2.98 -5.14 12.55
N LYS A 29 2.05 -4.49 11.84
CA LYS A 29 1.12 -5.13 10.89
C LYS A 29 0.75 -4.20 9.74
N ILE A 30 0.51 -4.81 8.58
CA ILE A 30 -0.09 -4.18 7.41
C ILE A 30 -1.29 -5.04 6.99
N ILE A 31 -2.46 -4.41 6.83
CA ILE A 31 -3.71 -5.09 6.46
C ILE A 31 -4.24 -4.45 5.17
N LEU A 32 -4.38 -5.26 4.12
CA LEU A 32 -5.03 -4.85 2.87
C LEU A 32 -6.55 -4.99 3.02
N PHE A 33 -7.31 -3.98 2.57
CA PHE A 33 -8.76 -4.04 2.52
C PHE A 33 -9.30 -3.37 1.25
N GLY A 34 -10.63 -3.20 1.17
CA GLY A 34 -11.25 -2.56 0.01
C GLY A 34 -11.37 -3.49 -1.21
N SER A 35 -11.47 -2.91 -2.40
CA SER A 35 -11.70 -3.64 -3.66
C SER A 35 -10.51 -4.53 -4.04
N SER A 36 -9.29 -4.08 -3.74
CA SER A 36 -8.04 -4.82 -3.96
C SER A 36 -7.99 -6.16 -3.21
N ALA A 37 -8.48 -6.19 -1.96
CA ALA A 37 -8.57 -7.42 -1.18
C ALA A 37 -9.70 -8.36 -1.65
N LYS A 38 -10.77 -7.81 -2.25
CA LYS A 38 -11.95 -8.57 -2.68
C LYS A 38 -11.86 -9.10 -4.12
N GLY A 39 -10.82 -8.72 -4.87
CA GLY A 39 -10.67 -9.09 -6.28
C GLY A 39 -11.65 -8.39 -7.22
N THR A 40 -12.30 -7.31 -6.75
CA THR A 40 -13.28 -6.52 -7.52
C THR A 40 -12.67 -5.22 -8.05
N ILE A 41 -11.39 -5.29 -8.44
CA ILE A 41 -10.58 -4.14 -8.82
C ILE A 41 -10.99 -3.64 -10.21
N THR A 42 -11.01 -2.32 -10.37
CA THR A 42 -11.23 -1.61 -11.63
C THR A 42 -10.04 -0.67 -11.91
N GLU A 43 -9.95 -0.15 -13.13
CA GLU A 43 -8.88 0.78 -13.52
C GLU A 43 -8.81 2.06 -12.67
N ASN A 44 -9.91 2.42 -11.99
CA ASN A 44 -10.02 3.58 -11.11
C ASN A 44 -10.03 3.20 -9.62
N SER A 45 -9.65 1.95 -9.28
CA SER A 45 -9.61 1.51 -7.88
C SER A 45 -8.38 2.04 -7.15
N ASP A 46 -8.58 2.43 -5.90
CA ASP A 46 -7.50 2.73 -4.96
C ASP A 46 -6.96 1.44 -4.29
N ILE A 47 -5.80 1.55 -3.65
CA ILE A 47 -5.23 0.52 -2.76
C ILE A 47 -5.43 0.99 -1.31
N ASP A 48 -6.30 0.30 -0.57
CA ASP A 48 -6.59 0.60 0.82
C ASP A 48 -5.75 -0.26 1.77
N MET A 49 -4.95 0.38 2.63
CA MET A 49 -4.11 -0.31 3.62
C MET A 49 -4.26 0.30 5.01
N LEU A 50 -4.32 -0.55 6.03
CA LEU A 50 -4.22 -0.18 7.43
C LEU A 50 -2.85 -0.60 7.95
N ILE A 51 -2.09 0.37 8.43
CA ILE A 51 -0.73 0.17 8.97
C ILE A 51 -0.80 0.37 10.48
N ILE A 52 -0.42 -0.65 11.22
CA ILE A 52 -0.36 -0.65 12.69
C ILE A 52 1.10 -0.62 13.09
N LYS A 53 1.45 0.34 13.94
CA LYS A 53 2.79 0.51 14.51
C LYS A 53 2.66 1.15 15.88
N ASP A 54 3.37 0.64 16.88
CA ASP A 54 3.56 1.31 18.15
C ASP A 54 4.45 2.55 17.99
N THR A 55 3.92 3.75 18.30
CA THR A 55 4.64 5.02 18.14
C THR A 55 3.91 6.19 18.82
N ASP A 56 4.68 7.10 19.40
CA ASP A 56 4.17 8.35 19.99
C ASP A 56 3.96 9.48 18.97
N LYS A 57 4.24 9.25 17.69
CA LYS A 57 4.12 10.27 16.64
C LYS A 57 2.67 10.66 16.39
N LYS A 58 2.45 11.96 16.14
CA LYS A 58 1.11 12.48 15.82
C LYS A 58 0.64 11.91 14.47
N ARG A 59 -0.68 11.81 14.30
CA ARG A 59 -1.31 11.25 13.09
C ARG A 59 -0.77 11.84 11.79
N ASN A 60 -0.56 13.17 11.74
CA ASN A 60 -0.07 13.88 10.56
C ASN A 60 1.42 13.62 10.27
N GLU A 61 2.24 13.32 11.28
CA GLU A 61 3.64 12.92 11.09
C GLU A 61 3.70 11.51 10.49
N ARG A 62 2.96 10.57 11.08
CA ARG A 62 2.83 9.20 10.57
C ARG A 62 2.36 9.19 9.11
N PHE A 63 1.36 9.99 8.78
CA PHE A 63 0.86 10.12 7.41
C PHE A 63 1.92 10.67 6.44
N ARG A 64 2.70 11.66 6.85
CA ARG A 64 3.76 12.25 6.02
C ARG A 64 4.87 11.24 5.72
N GLU A 65 5.28 10.47 6.72
CA GLU A 65 6.31 9.44 6.58
C GLU A 65 5.88 8.36 5.58
N VAL A 66 4.71 7.74 5.80
CA VAL A 66 4.19 6.70 4.90
C VAL A 66 3.98 7.26 3.48
N ARG A 67 3.41 8.46 3.36
CA ARG A 67 3.18 9.08 2.04
C ARG A 67 4.48 9.36 1.30
N ALA A 68 5.54 9.77 2.00
CA ALA A 68 6.85 9.97 1.38
C ALA A 68 7.39 8.66 0.80
N LEU A 69 7.32 7.57 1.58
CA LEU A 69 7.79 6.25 1.15
C LEU A 69 7.10 5.75 -0.13
N VAL A 70 5.79 6.01 -0.25
CA VAL A 70 5.00 5.60 -1.43
C VAL A 70 5.20 6.55 -2.61
N ARG A 71 5.28 7.86 -2.38
CA ARG A 71 5.42 8.86 -3.47
C ARG A 71 6.73 8.75 -4.23
N PHE A 72 7.81 8.37 -3.56
CA PHE A 72 9.14 8.21 -4.17
C PHE A 72 9.38 6.82 -4.76
N MET A 73 8.32 6.04 -5.03
CA MET A 73 8.43 4.74 -5.71
C MET A 73 8.49 4.85 -7.24
N LYS A 74 8.52 6.08 -7.79
CA LYS A 74 8.78 6.30 -9.22
C LYS A 74 10.28 6.22 -9.48
N ASP A 75 10.63 5.38 -10.46
CA ASP A 75 11.90 5.27 -11.16
C ASP A 75 12.99 4.39 -10.51
N ASP A 76 12.75 3.08 -10.48
CA ASP A 76 13.79 2.03 -10.61
C ASP A 76 13.43 1.13 -11.81
#